data_AF-A0A3R8T8K2-F1
#
_entry.id   AF-A0A3R8T8K2-F1
#
_cell.length_a   1.000
_cell.length_b   1.000
_cell.length_c   1.000
_cell.angle_alpha   90.00
_cell.angle_beta   90.00
_cell.angle_gamma   90.00
#
_symmetry.space_group_name_H-M   'P 1'
#
loop_
_entity.id
_entity.type
_entity.pdbx_description
1 polymer ?
#
loop_
_entity_poly.entity_id
_entity_poly.type
_entity_poly.pdbx_seq_one_letter_code
_entity_poly.pdbx_strand_id
1 'polypeptide(L)'
;MKLVERAEQEKELERILAECGEGKGAVVLLDGPGGSGKTELLHRAAEAAQRRGALVLRASCSRAERALPFGVLGQLLNTVPAGWEPGARLQTLYGRLTATAPAQDSA
;
A
#
# COMPACT_ATOMS: atom_id res chain seq x y z
N MET A 1 2.70 -19.37 1.40
CA MET A 1 3.27 -20.25 2.46
C MET A 1 2.28 -20.28 3.63
N LYS A 2 2.29 -21.27 4.54
CA LYS A 2 1.43 -21.25 5.75
C LYS A 2 2.14 -20.49 6.87
N LEU A 3 1.58 -19.36 7.31
CA LEU A 3 2.04 -18.66 8.53
C LEU A 3 1.66 -19.51 9.74
N VAL A 4 2.66 -19.90 10.54
CA VAL A 4 2.45 -20.59 11.82
C VAL A 4 2.54 -19.52 12.93
N GLU A 5 1.71 -19.61 13.97
CA GLU A 5 1.66 -18.66 15.10
C GLU A 5 1.25 -17.20 14.78
N ARG A 6 0.54 -16.96 13.68
CA ARG A 6 0.07 -15.60 13.30
C ARG A 6 -1.45 -15.44 13.25
N ALA A 7 -2.19 -16.40 13.82
CA ALA A 7 -3.65 -16.42 13.77
C ALA A 7 -4.28 -15.17 14.40
N GLU A 8 -3.73 -14.67 15.51
CA GLU A 8 -4.26 -13.48 16.18
C GLU A 8 -4.05 -12.21 15.36
N GLN A 9 -2.88 -12.03 14.75
CA GLN A 9 -2.63 -10.86 13.89
C GLN A 9 -3.47 -10.91 12.61
N GLU A 10 -3.66 -12.09 12.03
CA GLU A 10 -4.55 -12.27 10.88
C GLU A 10 -6.00 -11.93 11.25
N LYS A 11 -6.49 -12.43 12.38
CA LYS A 11 -7.84 -12.15 12.87
C LYS A 11 -8.07 -10.67 13.14
N GLU A 12 -7.09 -9.99 13.71
CA GLU A 12 -7.18 -8.55 13.97
C GLU A 12 -7.20 -7.74 12.66
N LEU A 13 -6.37 -8.11 11.68
CA LEU A 13 -6.41 -7.47 10.35
C LEU A 13 -7.74 -7.72 9.64
N GLU A 14 -8.31 -8.93 9.77
CA GLU A 14 -9.63 -9.24 9.22
C GLU A 14 -10.75 -8.42 9.85
N ARG A 15 -10.69 -8.20 11.18
CA ARG A 15 -11.62 -7.34 11.90
C ARG A 15 -11.54 -5.90 11.39
N ILE A 16 -10.33 -5.35 11.30
CA ILE A 16 -10.10 -3.99 10.80
C ILE A 16 -10.58 -3.85 9.34
N LEU A 17 -10.30 -4.83 8.48
CA LEU A 17 -10.77 -4.83 7.09
C LEU A 17 -12.30 -4.86 7.00
N ALA A 18 -12.99 -5.59 7.88
CA ALA A 18 -14.44 -5.59 7.94
C ALA A 18 -14.99 -4.20 8.33
N GLU A 19 -14.40 -3.55 9.34
CA GLU A 19 -14.78 -2.20 9.77
C GLU A 19 -14.52 -1.15 8.68
N CYS A 20 -13.43 -1.27 7.93
CA CYS A 20 -13.17 -0.45 6.75
C CYS A 20 -14.27 -0.59 5.70
N GLY A 21 -14.81 -1.80 5.50
CA GLY A 21 -15.95 -2.05 4.62
C GLY A 21 -17.25 -1.35 5.07
N GLU A 22 -17.38 -1.05 6.36
CA GLU A 22 -18.48 -0.26 6.94
C GLU A 22 -18.22 1.26 6.88
N GLY A 23 -17.12 1.70 6.26
CA GLY A 23 -16.74 3.12 6.16
C GLY A 23 -15.89 3.64 7.32
N LYS A 24 -15.44 2.77 8.24
CA LYS A 24 -14.53 3.14 9.33
C LYS A 24 -13.08 2.95 8.90
N GLY A 25 -12.46 4.03 8.41
CA GLY A 25 -11.05 4.00 7.99
C GLY A 25 -10.10 3.72 9.15
N ALA A 26 -8.98 3.06 8.85
CA ALA A 26 -7.95 2.70 9.84
C ALA A 26 -6.54 2.83 9.27
N VAL A 27 -5.57 3.03 10.16
CA VAL A 27 -4.12 2.96 9.86
C VAL A 27 -3.52 1.90 10.76
N VAL A 28 -2.79 0.95 10.18
CA VAL A 28 -2.17 -0.16 10.90
C VAL A 28 -0.66 -0.13 10.71
N LEU A 29 0.08 -0.16 11.82
CA LEU A 29 1.53 -0.34 11.83
C LEU A 29 1.86 -1.79 12.16
N LEU A 30 2.49 -2.50 11.22
CA LEU A 30 3.09 -3.81 11.49
C LEU A 30 4.56 -3.60 11.87
N ASP A 31 4.87 -3.81 13.15
CA ASP A 31 6.24 -3.73 13.67
C ASP A 31 6.77 -5.10 14.10
N GLY A 32 8.10 -5.25 14.09
CA GLY A 32 8.79 -6.42 14.59
C GLY A 32 10.13 -6.66 13.91
N PRO A 33 10.91 -7.64 14.38
CA PRO A 33 12.26 -7.91 13.88
C PRO A 33 12.33 -8.21 12.37
N GLY A 34 13.51 -8.01 11.77
CA GLY A 34 13.78 -8.47 10.39
C GLY A 34 13.47 -9.97 10.25
N GLY A 35 12.85 -10.37 9.14
CA GLY A 35 12.47 -11.78 8.92
C GLY A 35 11.27 -12.29 9.73
N SER A 36 10.60 -11.46 10.53
CA SER A 36 9.45 -11.89 11.35
C SER A 36 8.16 -12.24 10.58
N GLY A 37 8.17 -12.12 9.24
CA GLY A 37 7.03 -12.44 8.38
C GLY A 37 6.03 -11.30 8.14
N LYS A 38 6.35 -10.05 8.51
CA LYS A 38 5.46 -8.88 8.30
C LYS A 38 4.98 -8.73 6.86
N THR A 39 5.89 -8.94 5.90
CA THR A 39 5.57 -8.85 4.46
C THR A 39 4.55 -9.90 4.04
N GLU A 40 4.72 -11.15 4.51
CA GLU A 40 3.76 -12.23 4.22
C GLU A 40 2.41 -11.99 4.90
N LEU A 41 2.40 -11.46 6.13
CA LEU A 41 1.16 -11.04 6.81
C LEU A 41 0.42 -9.95 6.02
N LEU A 42 1.16 -8.94 5.53
CA LEU A 42 0.61 -7.86 4.70
C LEU A 42 0.07 -8.39 3.36
N HIS A 43 0.75 -9.37 2.74
CA HIS A 43 0.25 -10.04 1.53
C HIS A 43 -1.07 -10.77 1.77
N ARG A 44 -1.20 -11.51 2.87
CA ARG A 44 -2.45 -12.20 3.22
C ARG A 44 -3.60 -11.24 3.48
N ALA A 45 -3.35 -10.15 4.19
CA ALA A 45 -4.35 -9.11 4.42
C ALA A 45 -4.80 -8.45 3.10
N ALA A 46 -3.85 -8.19 2.20
CA ALA A 46 -4.14 -7.69 0.85
C ALA A 46 -5.00 -8.68 0.05
N GLU A 47 -4.69 -9.97 0.06
CA GLU A 47 -5.51 -11.00 -0.60
C GLU A 47 -6.92 -11.09 0.01
N ALA A 48 -7.04 -11.00 1.33
CA ALA A 48 -8.33 -10.98 2.01
C ALA A 48 -9.17 -9.76 1.64
N ALA A 49 -8.55 -8.58 1.54
CA ALA A 49 -9.19 -7.35 1.08
C ALA A 49 -9.66 -7.48 -0.38
N GLN A 50 -8.82 -8.02 -1.27
CA GLN A 50 -9.18 -8.26 -2.68
C GLN A 50 -10.38 -9.21 -2.80
N ARG A 51 -10.41 -10.30 -2.02
CA ARG A 51 -11.56 -11.23 -2.00
C ARG A 51 -12.87 -10.56 -1.55
N ARG A 52 -12.80 -9.48 -0.79
CA ARG A 52 -13.95 -8.66 -0.36
C ARG A 52 -14.31 -7.55 -1.36
N GLY A 53 -13.64 -7.51 -2.52
CA GLY A 53 -13.87 -6.50 -3.56
C GLY A 53 -13.15 -5.18 -3.33
N ALA A 54 -12.25 -5.09 -2.35
CA ALA A 54 -11.48 -3.87 -2.15
C ALA A 54 -10.41 -3.68 -3.23
N LEU A 55 -10.23 -2.43 -3.67
CA LEU A 55 -9.06 -2.05 -4.45
C LEU A 55 -7.83 -2.08 -3.52
N VAL A 56 -6.83 -2.89 -3.89
CA VAL A 56 -5.57 -2.98 -3.14
C VAL A 56 -4.45 -2.36 -3.94
N LEU A 57 -3.85 -1.31 -3.39
CA LEU A 57 -2.66 -0.64 -3.93
C LEU A 57 -1.46 -0.94 -3.03
N ARG A 58 -0.25 -1.03 -3.60
CA ARG A 58 0.95 -1.43 -2.86
C ARG A 58 2.14 -0.52 -3.16
N ALA A 59 2.99 -0.33 -2.16
CA ALA A 59 4.28 0.35 -2.27
C ALA A 59 5.28 -0.30 -1.29
N SER A 60 6.56 -0.34 -1.66
CA SER A 60 7.64 -0.98 -0.90
C SER A 60 8.70 0.01 -0.37
N CYS A 61 8.42 1.31 -0.49
CA CYS A 61 9.14 2.48 0.02
C CYS A 61 10.51 2.22 0.67
N SER A 62 11.58 2.78 0.12
CA SER A 62 12.93 2.73 0.69
C SER A 62 13.50 4.10 1.01
N ARG A 63 14.51 4.18 1.88
CA ARG A 63 15.22 5.45 2.16
C ARG A 63 15.92 6.01 0.92
N ALA A 64 16.32 5.15 -0.02
CA ALA A 64 16.96 5.56 -1.27
C ALA A 64 16.01 6.37 -2.18
N GLU A 65 14.70 6.19 -2.01
CA GLU A 65 13.67 6.90 -2.79
C GLU A 65 13.29 8.25 -2.19
N ARG A 66 13.97 8.71 -1.13
CA ARG A 66 13.65 9.98 -0.45
C ARG A 66 13.78 11.20 -1.37
N ALA A 67 14.67 11.13 -2.36
CA ALA A 67 14.85 12.17 -3.36
C ALA A 67 13.81 12.12 -4.50
N LEU A 68 13.00 11.06 -4.59
CA LEU A 68 11.96 10.93 -5.61
C LEU A 68 10.72 11.69 -5.16
N PRO A 69 10.34 12.80 -5.83
CA PRO A 69 9.13 13.52 -5.52
C PRO A 69 7.93 12.59 -5.64
N PHE A 70 7.18 12.42 -4.56
CA PHE A 70 5.99 11.57 -4.52
C PHE A 70 6.24 10.10 -4.94
N GLY A 71 7.44 9.55 -4.70
CA GLY A 71 7.79 8.17 -5.13
C GLY A 71 6.80 7.10 -4.67
N VAL A 72 6.27 7.22 -3.44
CA VAL A 72 5.23 6.32 -2.92
C VAL A 72 3.94 6.40 -3.73
N LEU A 73 3.51 7.62 -4.11
CA LEU A 73 2.32 7.81 -4.91
C LEU A 73 2.50 7.19 -6.30
N GLY A 74 3.68 7.34 -6.90
CA GLY A 74 4.01 6.68 -8.17
C GLY A 74 3.89 5.16 -8.08
N GLN A 75 4.41 4.55 -7.02
CA GLN A 75 4.28 3.10 -6.79
C GLN A 75 2.82 2.67 -6.66
N LEU A 76 2.03 3.39 -5.85
CA LEU A 76 0.60 3.09 -5.67
C LEU A 76 -0.16 3.17 -7.00
N LEU A 77 0.06 4.22 -7.79
CA LEU A 77 -0.61 4.43 -9.07
C LEU A 77 -0.21 3.39 -10.13
N ASN A 78 1.01 2.86 -10.06
CA ASN A 78 1.45 1.75 -10.91
C ASN A 78 0.79 0.41 -10.56
N THR A 79 0.22 0.28 -9.35
CA THR A 79 -0.51 -0.93 -8.91
C THR A 79 -2.01 -0.87 -9.14
N VAL A 80 -2.52 0.23 -9.72
CA VAL A 80 -3.93 0.38 -10.09
C VAL A 80 -4.28 -0.60 -11.23
N PRO A 81 -5.34 -1.41 -11.10
CA PRO A 81 -5.80 -2.30 -12.18
C PRO A 81 -6.23 -1.53 -13.43
N ALA A 82 -5.94 -2.11 -14.60
CA ALA A 82 -6.46 -1.60 -15.87
C ALA A 82 -7.99 -1.61 -15.86
N GLY A 83 -8.61 -0.46 -16.13
CA GLY A 83 -10.07 -0.29 -16.13
C GLY A 83 -10.66 0.35 -14.88
N TRP A 84 -9.86 0.64 -13.84
CA TRP A 84 -10.31 1.51 -12.75
C TRP A 84 -10.31 2.98 -13.21
N GLU A 85 -11.50 3.49 -13.56
CA GLU A 85 -11.72 4.79 -14.21
C GLU A 85 -11.02 5.99 -13.51
N PRO A 86 -10.99 6.09 -12.17
CA PRO A 86 -10.24 7.15 -11.49
C PRO A 86 -8.72 7.12 -11.71
N GLY A 87 -8.16 5.98 -12.14
CA GLY A 87 -6.74 5.77 -12.34
C GLY A 87 -6.13 6.72 -13.37
N ALA A 88 -6.82 6.96 -14.50
CA ALA A 88 -6.32 7.84 -15.56
C ALA A 88 -6.19 9.31 -15.09
N ARG A 89 -7.17 9.77 -14.30
CA ARG A 89 -7.15 11.11 -13.70
C ARG A 89 -6.00 11.26 -12.71
N LEU A 90 -5.79 10.26 -11.85
CA LEU A 90 -4.71 10.27 -10.87
C LEU A 90 -3.33 10.22 -11.53
N GLN A 91 -3.15 9.44 -12.59
CA GLN A 91 -1.91 9.41 -13.38
C GLN A 91 -1.60 10.79 -14.00
N THR A 92 -2.62 11.46 -14.53
CA THR A 92 -2.47 12.83 -15.06
C THR A 92 -2.06 13.83 -13.97
N LEU A 93 -2.68 13.77 -12.78
CA LEU A 93 -2.32 14.62 -11.64
C LEU A 93 -0.90 14.34 -11.16
N TYR A 94 -0.51 13.07 -11.06
CA TYR A 94 0.83 12.66 -10.68
C TYR A 94 1.90 13.21 -11.63
N GLY A 95 1.70 13.11 -12.96
CA GLY A 95 2.61 13.69 -13.95
C GLY A 95 2.80 15.20 -13.80
N ARG A 96 1.74 15.93 -13.42
CA ARG A 96 1.84 17.38 -13.16
C ARG A 96 2.61 17.67 -11.87
N LEU A 97 2.33 16.92 -10.80
CA LEU A 97 2.99 17.09 -9.50
C LEU A 97 4.50 16.83 -9.58
N THR A 98 4.91 15.81 -10.34
CA THR A 98 6.32 15.48 -10.53
C THR A 98 7.04 16.42 -11.48
N ALA A 99 6.36 16.97 -12.51
CA ALA A 99 6.93 17.98 -13.40
C ALA A 99 7.22 19.33 -12.71
N THR A 100 6.51 19.65 -11.63
CA THR A 100 6.73 20.87 -10.83
C THR A 100 7.71 20.68 -9.68
N ALA A 101 8.13 19.44 -9.41
CA ALA A 101 9.06 19.18 -8.32
C ALA A 101 10.46 19.68 -8.72
N PRO A 102 11.13 20.51 -7.90
CA PRO A 102 12.49 20.94 -8.20
C PRO A 102 13.40 19.70 -8.28
N ALA A 103 14.28 19.67 -9.29
CA ALA A 103 15.40 18.75 -9.29
C ALA A 103 16.20 19.00 -8.02
N GLN A 104 16.13 18.08 -7.05
CA GLN A 104 16.90 18.23 -5.82
C GLN A 104 18.35 17.85 -6.15
N ASP A 105 19.21 18.87 -6.18
CA ASP A 105 20.66 18.70 -6.28
C ASP A 105 21.15 17.76 -5.16
N SER A 106 21.70 16.63 -5.56
CA SER A 106 22.39 15.69 -4.70
C SER A 106 23.67 16.32 -4.18
N ALA A 107 23.74 16.58 -2.87
CA ALA A 107 24.97 16.85 -2.14
C ALA A 107 25.51 15.55 -1.51
#